data_AF-A0A3M7NBH6-F1
#
_entry.id   AF-A0A3M7NBH6-F1
#
_cell.length_a   1.000
_cell.length_b   1.000
_cell.length_c   1.000
_cell.angle_alpha   90.00
_cell.angle_beta   90.00
_cell.angle_gamma   90.00
#
_symmetry.space_group_name_H-M   'P 1'
#
loop_
_entity.id
_entity.type
_entity.pdbx_description
1 polymer ?
#
loop_
_entity_poly.entity_id
_entity_poly.type
_entity_poly.pdbx_seq_one_letter_code
_entity_poly.pdbx_strand_id
1 'polypeptide(L)'
;MPKKRHTQALRIKPGDSNNSSALQTSQQQERKRTRRSVNELIRESRRLQFHKQGGFGTPVVTTGSVPPQVRQALNLPEPEGPALRPGLVVAGHGRNGTERDLALKELAGQWNWHAEYYGEWLAEELPVQKREALLSYIGVYSAARARVNPLRLLFMTALDEESRAEVMRLDLTGAIGAWTTLKQLHRDLGPAVAAAEDERGAGMGVPDAWDEDHPIGPQLQRLPSGPMFKNLQHLSLALSPGQMSGASWKDLIQLAGKVSTITSLSLAFWPLPTYTPRAASSRVVVPSATSRPQVVYGGTNMYSPFDDDWRESAGILRSLSRALYCLKWLDLTGCASWFPALTWTGEEVDHVALDWNGWWRGVQQICLAVGWEPIEPQAKSEEDHEYERRKYAYEKERKEHETLAGTAKTVAEQLRAIRRLEGGKWMEFQF
;
A
#
# COMPACT_ATOMS: atom_id res chain seq x y z
N MET A 1 -26.62 7.65 63.58
CA MET A 1 -25.18 7.39 63.86
C MET A 1 -24.91 5.94 63.46
N PRO A 2 -23.87 5.60 62.67
CA PRO A 2 -22.45 5.92 62.91
C PRO A 2 -21.56 6.27 61.68
N LYS A 3 -20.56 7.12 61.98
CA LYS A 3 -19.12 7.16 61.59
C LYS A 3 -18.61 6.74 60.17
N LYS A 4 -18.19 7.79 59.44
CA LYS A 4 -16.88 8.06 58.79
C LYS A 4 -16.25 7.01 57.85
N ARG A 5 -16.05 7.42 56.58
CA ARG A 5 -14.76 7.27 55.86
C ARG A 5 -14.43 8.55 55.09
N HIS A 6 -13.23 9.06 55.32
CA HIS A 6 -12.62 10.24 54.68
C HIS A 6 -12.05 9.85 53.32
N THR A 7 -12.35 10.61 52.27
CA THR A 7 -11.61 10.64 51.01
C THR A 7 -10.69 11.86 51.00
N GLN A 8 -9.38 11.63 50.83
CA GLN A 8 -8.38 12.66 50.57
C GLN A 8 -8.57 13.17 49.15
N ALA A 9 -8.98 14.44 49.01
CA ALA A 9 -8.86 15.18 47.76
C ALA A 9 -7.61 16.06 47.83
N LEU A 10 -6.66 15.83 46.93
CA LEU A 10 -5.47 16.66 46.77
C LEU A 10 -5.85 17.99 46.12
N ARG A 11 -5.58 19.05 46.87
CA ARG A 11 -5.75 20.47 46.58
C ARG A 11 -4.73 20.89 45.51
N ILE A 12 -5.19 21.37 44.36
CA ILE A 12 -4.34 22.13 43.42
C ILE A 12 -4.63 23.62 43.66
N LYS A 13 -3.56 24.37 43.88
CA LYS A 13 -3.52 25.80 44.24
C LYS A 13 -3.57 26.64 42.95
N PRO A 14 -4.33 27.74 42.86
CA PRO A 14 -4.22 28.69 41.75
C PRO A 14 -3.02 29.62 42.01
N GLY A 15 -2.21 29.84 40.97
CA GLY A 15 -1.09 30.78 40.97
C GLY A 15 -1.44 32.05 40.20
N ASP A 16 -0.94 33.16 40.72
CA ASP A 16 -1.37 34.54 40.48
C ASP A 16 -1.00 35.13 39.11
N SER A 17 -1.78 36.16 38.79
CA SER A 17 -1.70 37.11 37.70
C SER A 17 -0.40 37.95 37.69
N ASN A 18 0.16 38.19 36.50
CA ASN A 18 0.80 39.48 36.18
C ASN A 18 0.78 39.75 34.67
N ASN A 19 0.14 40.85 34.30
CA ASN A 19 0.12 41.47 32.97
C ASN A 19 1.10 42.65 32.96
N SER A 20 1.90 42.81 31.90
CA SER A 20 2.12 44.08 31.17
C SER A 20 3.41 44.09 30.32
N SER A 21 3.29 43.81 29.02
CA SER A 21 4.20 44.33 27.98
C SER A 21 3.69 43.97 26.58
N ALA A 22 2.49 44.47 26.22
CA ALA A 22 1.89 44.26 24.91
C ALA A 22 1.46 45.61 24.33
N LEU A 23 2.41 46.46 23.94
CA LEU A 23 2.11 47.65 23.13
C LEU A 23 3.29 48.21 22.30
N GLN A 24 4.47 47.57 22.29
CA GLN A 24 5.60 48.05 21.48
C GLN A 24 5.94 47.19 20.25
N THR A 25 5.37 45.99 20.11
CA THR A 25 5.73 45.07 19.00
C THR A 25 4.93 45.31 17.70
N SER A 26 3.79 46.00 17.77
CA SER A 26 2.88 46.15 16.63
C SER A 26 3.39 47.13 15.55
N GLN A 27 4.17 48.15 15.90
CA GLN A 27 4.68 49.13 14.91
C GLN A 27 5.96 48.68 14.17
N GLN A 28 6.70 47.68 14.68
CA GLN A 28 7.90 47.15 14.00
C GLN A 28 7.57 46.07 12.95
N GLN A 29 6.43 45.39 13.07
CA GLN A 29 6.01 44.34 12.12
C GLN A 29 5.42 44.92 10.83
N GLU A 30 4.83 46.12 10.89
CA GLU A 30 4.20 46.77 9.74
C GLU A 30 5.22 47.40 8.78
N ARG A 31 6.37 47.86 9.30
CA ARG A 31 7.50 48.36 8.48
C ARG A 31 8.30 47.25 7.77
N LYS A 32 8.17 45.99 8.18
CA LYS A 32 8.78 44.83 7.49
C LYS A 32 7.91 44.28 6.36
N ARG A 33 6.61 44.58 6.32
CA ARG A 33 5.69 44.16 5.24
C ARG A 33 5.86 44.92 3.93
N THR A 34 6.55 46.06 3.93
CA THR A 34 6.72 46.93 2.75
C THR A 34 8.01 46.70 1.96
N ARG A 35 8.88 45.78 2.38
CA ARG A 35 10.09 45.42 1.61
C ARG A 35 9.95 44.00 1.08
N ARG A 36 9.46 43.87 -0.16
CA ARG A 36 9.52 42.62 -0.93
C ARG A 36 10.95 42.08 -0.90
N SER A 37 11.10 40.81 -0.57
CA SER A 37 12.41 40.17 -0.52
C SER A 37 13.01 40.12 -1.93
N VAL A 38 14.32 40.28 -2.06
CA VAL A 38 15.04 40.16 -3.34
C VAL A 38 14.73 38.81 -4.01
N ASN A 39 14.56 37.74 -3.22
CA ASN A 39 14.20 36.41 -3.73
C ASN A 39 12.77 36.36 -4.29
N GLU A 40 11.87 37.19 -3.79
CA GLU A 40 10.48 37.31 -4.24
C GLU A 40 10.41 38.07 -5.57
N LEU A 41 11.19 39.16 -5.69
CA LEU A 41 11.41 39.90 -6.94
C LEU A 41 12.06 39.03 -8.03
N ILE A 42 13.00 38.15 -7.67
CA ILE A 42 13.61 37.21 -8.63
C ILE A 42 12.59 36.16 -9.10
N ARG A 43 11.71 35.67 -8.21
CA ARG A 43 10.62 34.75 -8.59
C ARG A 43 9.60 35.43 -9.50
N GLU A 44 9.15 36.65 -9.19
CA GLU A 44 8.25 37.41 -10.05
C GLU A 44 8.89 37.74 -11.41
N SER A 45 10.17 38.14 -11.43
CA SER A 45 10.92 38.41 -12.66
C SER A 45 11.01 37.17 -13.57
N ARG A 46 11.34 36.00 -13.01
CA ARG A 46 11.35 34.74 -13.78
C ARG A 46 9.97 34.41 -14.34
N ARG A 47 8.92 34.56 -13.52
CA ARG A 47 7.53 34.29 -13.92
C ARG A 47 7.06 35.20 -15.07
N LEU A 48 7.51 36.44 -15.08
CA LEU A 48 7.22 37.42 -16.14
C LEU A 48 8.07 37.23 -17.41
N GLN A 49 9.30 36.71 -17.29
CA GLN A 49 10.13 36.38 -18.45
C GLN A 49 9.57 35.20 -19.26
N PHE A 50 8.96 34.20 -18.62
CA PHE A 50 8.34 33.06 -19.31
C PHE A 50 7.06 33.41 -20.07
N HIS A 51 6.40 34.55 -19.77
CA HIS A 51 5.20 34.98 -20.49
C HIS A 51 5.51 35.80 -21.74
N LYS A 52 6.77 36.20 -21.97
CA LYS A 52 7.17 37.14 -23.02
C LYS A 52 8.04 36.54 -24.14
N GLN A 53 8.35 35.24 -24.09
CA GLN A 53 8.98 34.51 -25.20
C GLN A 53 8.01 33.44 -25.72
N GLY A 54 7.30 33.78 -26.79
CA GLY A 54 6.61 32.79 -27.61
C GLY A 54 7.57 32.09 -28.57
N GLY A 55 7.11 30.95 -29.09
CA GLY A 55 7.36 30.54 -30.48
C GLY A 55 8.72 29.96 -30.83
N PHE A 56 8.64 28.82 -31.54
CA PHE A 56 9.66 28.14 -32.35
C PHE A 56 10.66 27.24 -31.61
N GLY A 57 10.64 25.97 -32.05
CA GLY A 57 11.33 24.87 -31.41
C GLY A 57 12.75 24.64 -31.92
N THR A 58 13.42 23.74 -31.21
CA THR A 58 14.49 22.88 -31.73
C THR A 58 14.44 21.55 -30.98
N PRO A 59 14.53 20.40 -31.67
CA PRO A 59 14.49 19.08 -31.03
C PRO A 59 15.88 18.73 -30.49
N VAL A 60 15.96 18.31 -29.23
CA VAL A 60 17.19 17.73 -28.68
C VAL A 60 16.92 16.25 -28.38
N VAL A 61 17.44 15.46 -29.30
CA VAL A 61 17.94 14.09 -29.23
C VAL A 61 17.85 13.44 -27.84
N THR A 62 16.85 12.56 -27.68
CA THR A 62 16.84 11.52 -26.64
C THR A 62 17.36 10.21 -27.23
N THR A 63 18.27 9.60 -26.47
CA THR A 63 18.92 8.32 -26.64
C THR A 63 18.01 7.17 -27.11
N GLY A 64 18.48 6.43 -28.13
CA GLY A 64 18.42 4.96 -28.13
C GLY A 64 17.12 4.25 -28.55
N SER A 65 16.24 4.85 -29.35
CA SER A 65 15.20 4.07 -30.05
C SER A 65 14.97 4.63 -31.45
N VAL A 66 15.09 3.74 -32.46
CA VAL A 66 14.86 4.07 -33.87
C VAL A 66 13.39 4.43 -34.06
N PRO A 67 13.06 5.60 -34.65
CA PRO A 67 11.69 6.01 -34.93
C PRO A 67 10.92 4.98 -35.77
N PRO A 68 9.60 4.81 -35.55
CA PRO A 68 8.81 3.76 -36.18
C PRO A 68 8.79 3.85 -37.71
N GLN A 69 8.93 5.06 -38.28
CA GLN A 69 9.00 5.25 -39.73
C GLN A 69 10.26 4.61 -40.35
N VAL A 70 11.38 4.62 -39.62
CA VAL A 70 12.65 4.03 -40.10
C VAL A 70 12.66 2.51 -39.92
N ARG A 71 11.94 1.98 -38.90
CA ARG A 71 11.78 0.53 -38.70
C ARG A 71 10.94 -0.12 -39.80
N GLN A 72 9.88 0.55 -40.25
CA GLN A 72 9.05 0.07 -41.37
C GLN A 72 9.84 0.02 -42.69
N ALA A 73 10.73 0.97 -42.93
CA ALA A 73 11.58 0.97 -44.12
C ALA A 73 12.66 -0.14 -44.09
N LEU A 74 13.09 -0.57 -42.90
CA LEU A 74 14.16 -1.56 -42.70
C LEU A 74 13.64 -2.97 -42.34
N ASN A 75 12.32 -3.21 -42.32
CA ASN A 75 11.71 -4.50 -41.93
C ASN A 75 12.29 -5.10 -40.62
N LEU A 76 12.57 -4.25 -39.63
CA LEU A 76 13.11 -4.70 -38.34
C LEU A 76 11.98 -5.20 -37.42
N PRO A 77 12.16 -6.30 -36.67
CA PRO A 77 11.15 -6.78 -35.72
C PRO A 77 10.88 -5.75 -34.61
N GLU A 78 9.61 -5.61 -34.25
CA GLU A 78 9.17 -4.75 -33.16
C GLU A 78 9.71 -5.29 -31.83
N PRO A 79 10.29 -4.45 -30.94
CA PRO A 79 10.86 -4.94 -29.71
C PRO A 79 9.71 -5.35 -28.79
N GLU A 80 9.75 -6.58 -28.27
CA GLU A 80 8.75 -7.07 -27.32
C GLU A 80 8.65 -6.11 -26.13
N GLY A 81 7.50 -5.43 -26.00
CA GLY A 81 7.19 -4.65 -24.82
C GLY A 81 7.20 -5.55 -23.57
N PRO A 82 7.46 -4.98 -22.38
CA PRO A 82 7.41 -5.77 -21.15
C PRO A 82 6.04 -6.44 -21.02
N ALA A 83 6.06 -7.77 -20.87
CA ALA A 83 4.86 -8.60 -20.78
C ALA A 83 3.89 -8.05 -19.73
N LEU A 84 2.68 -7.69 -20.17
CA LEU A 84 1.54 -7.47 -19.28
C LEU A 84 1.25 -8.80 -18.56
N ARG A 85 1.46 -8.85 -17.25
CA ARG A 85 1.13 -10.02 -16.42
C ARG A 85 -0.18 -9.81 -15.67
N PRO A 86 -0.95 -10.90 -15.43
CA PRO A 86 -2.37 -10.81 -15.13
C PRO A 86 -2.58 -10.40 -13.67
N GLY A 87 -3.05 -9.18 -13.49
CA GLY A 87 -3.74 -8.73 -12.28
C GLY A 87 -5.14 -8.34 -12.73
N LEU A 88 -6.13 -9.14 -12.33
CA LEU A 88 -7.56 -8.89 -12.49
C LEU A 88 -8.08 -8.76 -13.94
N VAL A 89 -8.19 -9.89 -14.65
CA VAL A 89 -9.18 -10.02 -15.74
C VAL A 89 -10.27 -10.98 -15.26
N VAL A 90 -11.35 -10.41 -14.72
CA VAL A 90 -12.64 -11.08 -14.61
C VAL A 90 -13.45 -10.68 -15.84
N ALA A 91 -13.34 -11.48 -16.91
CA ALA A 91 -14.38 -11.71 -17.91
C ALA A 91 -13.82 -12.70 -18.94
N GLY A 92 -14.56 -13.78 -19.17
CA GLY A 92 -14.17 -14.83 -20.11
C GLY A 92 -14.01 -14.29 -21.53
N HIS A 93 -13.05 -14.86 -22.27
CA HIS A 93 -13.20 -15.44 -23.60
C HIS A 93 -11.86 -16.05 -24.03
N GLY A 94 -11.88 -17.38 -24.20
CA GLY A 94 -11.03 -18.18 -25.10
C GLY A 94 -9.56 -17.79 -25.31
N ARG A 95 -8.68 -18.26 -24.42
CA ARG A 95 -7.40 -18.85 -24.84
C ARG A 95 -7.23 -20.12 -24.03
N ASN A 96 -7.24 -21.26 -24.71
CA ASN A 96 -6.89 -22.55 -24.09
C ASN A 96 -5.52 -22.36 -23.46
N GLY A 97 -5.46 -22.37 -22.13
CA GLY A 97 -4.20 -22.24 -21.41
C GLY A 97 -3.24 -23.33 -21.88
N THR A 98 -1.94 -23.05 -21.81
CA THR A 98 -0.94 -24.11 -22.00
C THR A 98 -1.25 -25.26 -21.03
N GLU A 99 -0.83 -26.49 -21.32
CA GLU A 99 -1.05 -27.64 -20.42
C GLU A 99 -0.63 -27.33 -18.97
N ARG A 100 0.45 -26.55 -18.83
CA ARG A 100 0.94 -26.02 -17.55
C ARG A 100 -0.09 -25.13 -16.84
N ASP A 101 -0.78 -24.25 -17.56
CA ASP A 101 -1.77 -23.34 -16.99
C ASP A 101 -3.00 -24.11 -16.49
N LEU A 102 -3.42 -25.14 -17.23
CA LEU A 102 -4.50 -26.03 -16.80
C LEU A 102 -4.09 -26.81 -15.55
N ALA A 103 -2.88 -27.38 -15.52
CA ALA A 103 -2.37 -28.10 -14.35
C ALA A 103 -2.28 -27.22 -13.10
N LEU A 104 -1.74 -26.00 -13.21
CA LEU A 104 -1.67 -25.04 -12.11
C LEU A 104 -3.06 -24.61 -11.63
N LYS A 105 -4.03 -24.47 -12.55
CA LYS A 105 -5.41 -24.13 -12.22
C LYS A 105 -6.10 -25.25 -11.47
N GLU A 106 -5.93 -26.50 -11.87
CA GLU A 106 -6.46 -27.66 -11.14
C GLU A 106 -5.82 -27.79 -9.74
N LEU A 107 -4.48 -27.69 -9.66
CA LEU A 107 -3.75 -27.70 -8.38
C LEU A 107 -4.24 -26.61 -7.42
N ALA A 108 -4.48 -25.40 -7.93
CA ALA A 108 -5.00 -24.29 -7.15
C ALA A 108 -6.47 -24.47 -6.74
N GLY A 109 -7.32 -24.97 -7.65
CA GLY A 109 -8.74 -25.20 -7.40
C GLY A 109 -8.99 -26.23 -6.30
N GLN A 110 -8.14 -27.25 -6.21
CA GLN A 110 -8.21 -28.30 -5.20
C GLN A 110 -7.04 -28.25 -4.20
N TRP A 111 -6.54 -27.04 -3.91
CA TRP A 111 -5.35 -26.84 -3.08
C TRP A 111 -5.35 -27.65 -1.77
N ASN A 112 -6.48 -27.66 -1.05
CA ASN A 112 -6.58 -28.36 0.22
C ASN A 112 -6.30 -29.86 0.11
N TRP A 113 -6.78 -30.50 -0.96
CA TRP A 113 -6.55 -31.92 -1.20
C TRP A 113 -5.08 -32.14 -1.60
N HIS A 114 -4.56 -31.36 -2.55
CA HIS A 114 -3.17 -31.50 -2.98
C HIS A 114 -2.15 -31.22 -1.87
N ALA A 115 -2.42 -30.24 -1.00
CA ALA A 115 -1.55 -29.92 0.14
C ALA A 115 -1.51 -31.03 1.19
N GLU A 116 -2.60 -31.77 1.37
CA GLU A 116 -2.70 -32.89 2.31
C GLU A 116 -2.00 -34.15 1.79
N TYR A 117 -2.19 -34.49 0.51
CA TYR A 117 -1.67 -35.74 -0.07
C TYR A 117 -0.30 -35.60 -0.74
N TYR A 118 0.02 -34.43 -1.31
CA TYR A 118 1.25 -34.18 -2.07
C TYR A 118 2.09 -33.04 -1.50
N GLY A 119 1.85 -32.64 -0.24
CA GLY A 119 2.49 -31.47 0.36
C GLY A 119 4.02 -31.54 0.37
N GLU A 120 4.59 -32.70 0.72
CA GLU A 120 6.05 -32.92 0.70
C GLU A 120 6.62 -32.81 -0.71
N TRP A 121 6.00 -33.47 -1.69
CA TRP A 121 6.40 -33.38 -3.09
C TRP A 121 6.33 -31.95 -3.63
N LEU A 122 5.27 -31.20 -3.30
CA LEU A 122 5.12 -29.79 -3.68
C LEU A 122 6.19 -28.90 -3.05
N ALA A 123 6.68 -29.26 -1.87
CA ALA A 123 7.66 -28.50 -1.11
C ALA A 123 9.11 -28.87 -1.46
N GLU A 124 9.38 -30.05 -1.98
CA GLU A 124 10.75 -30.50 -2.32
C GLU A 124 11.01 -30.42 -3.83
N GLU A 125 10.14 -31.02 -4.65
CA GLU A 125 10.41 -31.27 -6.06
C GLU A 125 10.03 -30.11 -6.99
N LEU A 126 9.17 -29.19 -6.53
CA LEU A 126 8.66 -28.12 -7.39
C LEU A 126 9.71 -26.99 -7.53
N PRO A 127 10.16 -26.58 -8.74
CA PRO A 127 11.01 -25.41 -8.93
C PRO A 127 10.42 -24.12 -8.38
N VAL A 128 11.27 -23.19 -7.90
CA VAL A 128 10.86 -21.93 -7.26
C VAL A 128 9.89 -21.13 -8.14
N GLN A 129 10.16 -20.97 -9.43
CA GLN A 129 9.28 -20.22 -10.35
C GLN A 129 7.90 -20.86 -10.50
N LYS A 130 7.81 -22.20 -10.39
CA LYS A 130 6.53 -22.91 -10.40
C LYS A 130 5.78 -22.72 -9.08
N ARG A 131 6.48 -22.65 -7.94
CA ARG A 131 5.88 -22.32 -6.63
C ARG A 131 5.31 -20.91 -6.63
N GLU A 132 6.04 -19.93 -7.17
CA GLU A 132 5.58 -18.54 -7.29
C GLU A 132 4.31 -18.45 -8.17
N ALA A 133 4.31 -19.14 -9.31
CA ALA A 133 3.14 -19.23 -10.18
C ALA A 133 1.96 -19.92 -9.48
N LEU A 134 2.19 -21.06 -8.83
CA LEU A 134 1.16 -21.79 -8.10
C LEU A 134 0.55 -20.94 -6.98
N LEU A 135 1.37 -20.23 -6.22
CA LEU A 135 0.90 -19.29 -5.19
C LEU A 135 -0.05 -18.23 -5.78
N SER A 136 0.30 -17.68 -6.94
CA SER A 136 -0.53 -16.71 -7.67
C SER A 136 -1.87 -17.33 -8.11
N TYR A 137 -1.85 -18.55 -8.63
CA TYR A 137 -3.05 -19.27 -9.06
C TYR A 137 -3.96 -19.62 -7.88
N ILE A 138 -3.42 -19.98 -6.72
CA ILE A 138 -4.20 -20.23 -5.50
C ILE A 138 -4.97 -18.98 -5.08
N GLY A 139 -4.35 -17.79 -5.17
CA GLY A 139 -5.01 -16.52 -4.86
C GLY A 139 -6.24 -16.23 -5.73
N VAL A 140 -6.24 -16.71 -6.98
CA VAL A 140 -7.30 -16.43 -7.98
C VAL A 140 -8.34 -17.55 -8.08
N TYR A 141 -7.91 -18.81 -8.06
CA TYR A 141 -8.74 -19.97 -8.39
C TYR A 141 -9.15 -20.82 -7.19
N SER A 142 -8.62 -20.58 -5.98
CA SER A 142 -9.00 -21.35 -4.80
C SER A 142 -10.45 -21.03 -4.40
N ALA A 143 -11.36 -21.95 -4.69
CA ALA A 143 -12.78 -21.81 -4.35
C ALA A 143 -13.04 -21.88 -2.82
N ALA A 144 -12.16 -22.57 -2.10
CA ALA A 144 -12.28 -22.77 -0.66
C ALA A 144 -11.19 -22.00 0.11
N ARG A 145 -11.48 -21.68 1.37
CA ARG A 145 -10.46 -21.22 2.33
C ARG A 145 -9.36 -22.28 2.42
N ALA A 146 -8.11 -21.90 2.14
CA ALA A 146 -6.98 -22.80 2.28
C ALA A 146 -6.80 -23.18 3.76
N ARG A 147 -6.90 -24.48 4.06
CA ARG A 147 -6.66 -25.06 5.39
C ARG A 147 -5.16 -25.10 5.70
N VAL A 148 -4.38 -25.52 4.71
CA VAL A 148 -2.92 -25.48 4.75
C VAL A 148 -2.46 -24.18 4.11
N ASN A 149 -1.63 -23.42 4.82
CA ASN A 149 -1.13 -22.13 4.34
C ASN A 149 -0.15 -22.36 3.15
N PRO A 150 -0.48 -21.89 1.93
CA PRO A 150 0.35 -22.10 0.75
C PRO A 150 1.75 -21.50 0.86
N LEU A 151 1.85 -20.29 1.44
CA LEU A 151 3.14 -19.62 1.62
C LEU A 151 4.06 -20.45 2.51
N ARG A 152 3.53 -21.02 3.58
CA ARG A 152 4.34 -21.82 4.53
C ARG A 152 4.79 -23.14 3.91
N LEU A 153 3.88 -23.86 3.28
CA LEU A 153 4.17 -25.16 2.65
C LEU A 153 5.17 -25.02 1.50
N LEU A 154 4.97 -24.04 0.63
CA LEU A 154 5.80 -23.89 -0.57
C LEU A 154 7.15 -23.23 -0.28
N PHE A 155 7.24 -22.32 0.70
CA PHE A 155 8.44 -21.48 0.85
C PHE A 155 9.11 -21.52 2.23
N MET A 156 8.42 -21.96 3.29
CA MET A 156 8.99 -21.88 4.65
C MET A 156 9.50 -23.21 5.19
N THR A 157 8.91 -24.34 4.80
CA THR A 157 9.24 -25.65 5.40
C THR A 157 10.39 -26.39 4.71
N ALA A 158 10.67 -26.10 3.44
CA ALA A 158 11.54 -26.95 2.63
C ALA A 158 12.60 -26.22 1.79
N LEU A 159 12.65 -24.88 1.81
CA LEU A 159 13.65 -24.15 1.05
C LEU A 159 14.94 -23.95 1.85
N ASP A 160 16.05 -24.33 1.23
CA ASP A 160 17.40 -23.95 1.62
C ASP A 160 17.67 -22.45 1.32
N GLU A 161 18.80 -21.92 1.79
CA GLU A 161 19.12 -20.50 1.64
C GLU A 161 19.33 -20.05 0.19
N GLU A 162 19.78 -20.94 -0.70
CA GLU A 162 19.99 -20.61 -2.12
C GLU A 162 18.65 -20.50 -2.83
N SER A 163 17.77 -21.47 -2.66
CA SER A 163 16.41 -21.41 -3.22
C SER A 163 15.58 -20.26 -2.64
N ARG A 164 15.77 -19.88 -1.36
CA ARG A 164 15.15 -18.66 -0.79
C ARG A 164 15.65 -17.38 -1.44
N ALA A 165 16.92 -17.35 -1.86
CA ALA A 165 17.47 -16.22 -2.59
C ALA A 165 16.94 -16.16 -4.04
N GLU A 166 16.49 -17.28 -4.61
CA GLU A 166 15.86 -17.31 -5.94
C GLU A 166 14.43 -16.73 -5.94
N VAL A 167 13.76 -16.65 -4.78
CA VAL A 167 12.40 -16.09 -4.68
C VAL A 167 12.41 -14.59 -4.96
N MET A 168 11.74 -14.19 -6.04
CA MET A 168 11.65 -12.81 -6.50
C MET A 168 10.23 -12.24 -6.43
N ARG A 169 9.20 -13.10 -6.48
CA ARG A 169 7.79 -12.70 -6.51
C ARG A 169 6.94 -13.51 -5.53
N LEU A 170 6.21 -12.79 -4.67
CA LEU A 170 5.15 -13.36 -3.83
C LEU A 170 3.82 -12.70 -4.17
N ASP A 171 2.91 -13.49 -4.75
CA ASP A 171 1.56 -13.06 -5.07
C ASP A 171 0.58 -13.58 -4.02
N LEU A 172 0.15 -12.71 -3.10
CA LEU A 172 -0.74 -13.03 -2.01
C LEU A 172 -2.13 -12.43 -2.23
N THR A 173 -2.52 -12.28 -3.49
CA THR A 173 -3.86 -11.81 -3.89
C THR A 173 -4.93 -12.70 -3.24
N GLY A 174 -5.89 -12.08 -2.55
CA GLY A 174 -6.97 -12.79 -1.85
C GLY A 174 -6.52 -13.56 -0.60
N ALA A 175 -5.24 -13.51 -0.21
CA ALA A 175 -4.72 -14.29 0.93
C ALA A 175 -5.10 -13.67 2.28
N ILE A 176 -5.10 -12.34 2.37
CA ILE A 176 -5.32 -11.59 3.61
C ILE A 176 -6.78 -11.76 4.03
N GLY A 177 -7.00 -12.34 5.21
CA GLY A 177 -8.32 -12.66 5.72
C GLY A 177 -8.85 -14.04 5.26
N ALA A 178 -8.30 -14.61 4.19
CA ALA A 178 -8.61 -15.97 3.74
C ALA A 178 -7.75 -17.01 4.45
N TRP A 179 -6.43 -17.00 4.32
CA TRP A 179 -5.58 -18.04 4.92
C TRP A 179 -4.34 -17.49 5.64
N THR A 180 -4.11 -16.18 5.54
CA THR A 180 -3.11 -15.48 6.33
C THR A 180 -3.63 -14.15 6.86
N THR A 181 -2.89 -13.54 7.78
CA THR A 181 -3.12 -12.18 8.28
C THR A 181 -1.85 -11.37 8.09
N LEU A 182 -1.94 -10.04 8.01
CA LEU A 182 -0.74 -9.18 7.89
C LEU A 182 0.22 -9.36 9.06
N LYS A 183 -0.29 -9.63 10.28
CA LYS A 183 0.55 -9.94 11.45
C LYS A 183 1.30 -11.26 11.31
N GLN A 184 0.64 -12.27 10.74
CA GLN A 184 1.27 -13.56 10.47
C GLN A 184 2.32 -13.39 9.35
N LEU A 185 1.99 -12.68 8.28
CA LEU A 185 2.91 -12.38 7.19
C LEU A 185 4.12 -11.57 7.67
N HIS A 186 3.92 -10.60 8.57
CA HIS A 186 5.00 -9.86 9.21
C HIS A 186 5.95 -10.77 10.00
N ARG A 187 5.44 -11.85 10.61
CA ARG A 187 6.25 -12.86 11.30
C ARG A 187 6.99 -13.74 10.30
N ASP A 188 6.26 -14.22 9.28
CA ASP A 188 6.75 -15.19 8.29
C ASP A 188 7.80 -14.57 7.35
N LEU A 189 7.67 -13.30 6.99
CA LEU A 189 8.65 -12.55 6.19
C LEU A 189 9.73 -11.87 7.05
N GLY A 190 9.67 -12.07 8.37
CA GLY A 190 10.69 -11.58 9.30
C GLY A 190 12.02 -12.31 9.15
N PRO A 191 13.09 -11.78 9.74
CA PRO A 191 14.38 -12.46 9.77
C PRO A 191 14.22 -13.86 10.36
N ALA A 192 14.73 -14.87 9.66
CA ALA A 192 14.71 -16.24 10.13
C ALA A 192 15.49 -16.31 11.45
N VAL A 193 14.81 -16.64 12.55
CA VAL A 193 15.51 -16.90 13.80
C VAL A 193 16.15 -18.28 13.63
N ALA A 194 17.41 -18.32 13.22
CA ALA A 194 18.20 -19.54 13.32
C ALA A 194 18.33 -19.85 14.82
N ALA A 195 17.69 -20.92 15.27
CA ALA A 195 18.09 -21.56 16.52
C ALA A 195 19.47 -22.15 16.22
N ALA A 196 20.53 -21.55 16.77
CA ALA A 196 21.84 -22.17 16.72
C ALA A 196 21.75 -23.46 17.55
N GLU A 197 21.86 -24.62 16.90
CA GLU A 197 22.14 -25.87 17.58
C GLU A 197 23.58 -25.79 18.09
N ASP A 198 23.74 -25.78 19.41
CA ASP A 198 25.05 -25.72 20.05
C ASP A 198 25.70 -27.12 19.95
N GLU A 199 26.55 -27.33 18.95
CA GLU A 199 27.41 -28.53 18.83
C GLU A 199 28.47 -28.65 19.95
N ARG A 200 28.35 -27.88 21.04
CA ARG A 200 29.24 -27.98 22.22
C ARG A 200 28.70 -28.89 23.33
N GLY A 201 27.76 -29.77 23.01
CA GLY A 201 27.19 -30.76 23.94
C GLY A 201 27.92 -32.11 24.03
N ALA A 202 29.06 -32.30 23.36
CA ALA A 202 29.88 -33.52 23.49
C ALA A 202 31.10 -33.26 24.37
N GLY A 203 30.87 -32.92 25.64
CA GLY A 203 31.92 -32.64 26.61
C GLY A 203 31.40 -32.78 28.04
N MET A 204 31.45 -34.01 28.53
CA MET A 204 31.14 -34.46 29.88
C MET A 204 31.62 -33.50 30.99
N GLY A 205 30.74 -33.20 31.95
CA GLY A 205 31.08 -32.59 33.22
C GLY A 205 29.83 -32.20 34.00
N VAL A 206 29.27 -33.14 34.77
CA VAL A 206 28.23 -32.85 35.77
C VAL A 206 28.86 -31.94 36.84
N PRO A 207 28.42 -30.68 37.02
CA PRO A 207 28.94 -29.85 38.10
C PRO A 207 28.26 -30.24 39.41
N ASP A 208 29.05 -30.77 40.33
CA ASP A 208 28.65 -31.10 41.69
C ASP A 208 28.84 -29.84 42.56
N ALA A 209 27.86 -28.93 42.55
CA ALA A 209 27.84 -27.76 43.43
C ALA A 209 26.39 -27.32 43.66
N TRP A 210 25.84 -27.78 44.78
CA TRP A 210 24.61 -27.24 45.37
C TRP A 210 25.01 -26.06 46.27
N ASP A 211 24.28 -24.95 46.17
CA ASP A 211 24.47 -23.65 46.85
C ASP A 211 25.54 -22.71 46.26
N GLU A 212 25.17 -22.00 45.18
CA GLU A 212 25.55 -20.60 44.96
C GLU A 212 24.55 -19.94 43.97
N ASP A 213 24.16 -18.69 44.25
CA ASP A 213 23.14 -17.91 43.54
C ASP A 213 23.37 -17.92 42.02
N HIS A 214 22.39 -18.45 41.26
CA HIS A 214 22.49 -18.59 39.81
C HIS A 214 22.32 -17.24 39.10
N PRO A 215 23.34 -16.67 38.42
CA PRO A 215 23.06 -15.70 37.39
C PRO A 215 22.61 -16.47 36.14
N ILE A 216 21.32 -16.35 35.83
CA ILE A 216 20.75 -16.32 34.47
C ILE A 216 21.38 -17.35 33.50
N GLY A 217 20.67 -18.47 33.29
CA GLY A 217 21.02 -19.51 32.32
C GLY A 217 21.31 -18.98 30.91
N PRO A 218 21.86 -19.83 30.02
CA PRO A 218 22.45 -19.41 28.74
C PRO A 218 21.45 -18.57 27.94
N GLN A 219 21.73 -17.27 27.84
CA GLN A 219 21.05 -16.35 26.94
C GLN A 219 21.42 -16.77 25.53
N LEU A 220 20.50 -17.46 24.85
CA LEU A 220 20.52 -17.67 23.41
C LEU A 220 20.69 -16.31 22.73
N GLN A 221 21.92 -15.95 22.37
CA GLN A 221 22.19 -14.78 21.53
C GLN A 221 21.63 -15.08 20.14
N ARG A 222 20.35 -14.78 19.95
CA ARG A 222 19.68 -14.81 18.65
C ARG A 222 20.29 -13.73 17.79
N LEU A 223 21.29 -14.08 16.99
CA LEU A 223 21.75 -13.20 15.93
C LEU A 223 20.63 -13.10 14.89
N PRO A 224 20.15 -11.89 14.53
CA PRO A 224 19.18 -11.76 13.46
C PRO A 224 19.80 -12.30 12.17
N SER A 225 19.29 -13.41 11.63
CA SER A 225 19.55 -13.76 10.24
C SER A 225 18.94 -12.66 9.35
N GLY A 226 19.45 -12.46 8.15
CA GLY A 226 18.94 -11.44 7.22
C GLY A 226 17.45 -11.59 6.87
N PRO A 227 16.91 -10.76 5.95
CA PRO A 227 15.54 -10.90 5.49
C PRO A 227 15.28 -12.31 4.93
N MET A 228 14.08 -12.86 5.17
CA MET A 228 13.69 -14.22 4.73
C MET A 228 13.93 -14.44 3.23
N PHE A 229 13.58 -13.43 2.40
CA PHE A 229 13.77 -13.45 0.96
C PHE A 229 14.64 -12.26 0.55
N LYS A 230 15.93 -12.53 0.29
CA LYS A 230 16.94 -11.49 0.03
C LYS A 230 16.70 -10.74 -1.28
N ASN A 231 16.13 -11.42 -2.28
CA ASN A 231 15.91 -10.87 -3.63
C ASN A 231 14.43 -10.63 -3.95
N LEU A 232 13.56 -10.53 -2.94
CA LEU A 232 12.15 -10.26 -3.17
C LEU A 232 11.96 -8.88 -3.80
N GLN A 233 11.40 -8.85 -5.00
CA GLN A 233 11.17 -7.64 -5.79
C GLN A 233 9.69 -7.32 -5.99
N HIS A 234 8.84 -8.35 -6.08
CA HIS A 234 7.41 -8.19 -6.36
C HIS A 234 6.57 -8.76 -5.22
N LEU A 235 5.69 -7.93 -4.66
CA LEU A 235 4.75 -8.33 -3.62
C LEU A 235 3.33 -7.90 -4.04
N SER A 236 2.41 -8.85 -4.17
CA SER A 236 0.99 -8.54 -4.33
C SER A 236 0.26 -8.79 -3.01
N LEU A 237 -0.47 -7.78 -2.53
CA LEU A 237 -1.37 -7.88 -1.38
C LEU A 237 -2.80 -7.52 -1.77
N ALA A 238 -3.16 -7.69 -3.05
CA ALA A 238 -4.49 -7.40 -3.55
C ALA A 238 -5.58 -8.11 -2.75
N LEU A 239 -6.68 -7.42 -2.48
CA LEU A 239 -7.81 -7.97 -1.74
C LEU A 239 -8.91 -8.40 -2.72
N SER A 240 -9.60 -9.48 -2.38
CA SER A 240 -10.81 -9.87 -3.11
C SER A 240 -11.94 -8.87 -2.81
N PRO A 241 -12.70 -8.40 -3.81
CA PRO A 241 -13.87 -7.56 -3.58
C PRO A 241 -14.80 -8.22 -2.55
N GLY A 242 -15.10 -7.50 -1.46
CA GLY A 242 -15.90 -8.01 -0.33
C GLY A 242 -15.12 -8.57 0.85
N GLN A 243 -13.80 -8.80 0.74
CA GLN A 243 -12.94 -9.26 1.84
C GLN A 243 -12.03 -8.14 2.39
N MET A 244 -12.61 -7.03 2.83
CA MET A 244 -11.87 -5.87 3.32
C MET A 244 -11.52 -5.91 4.82
N SER A 245 -12.13 -6.84 5.58
CA SER A 245 -12.03 -6.87 7.05
C SER A 245 -10.67 -7.30 7.60
N GLY A 246 -9.82 -7.92 6.77
CA GLY A 246 -8.46 -8.34 7.13
C GLY A 246 -7.39 -7.26 6.88
N ALA A 247 -7.73 -6.17 6.20
CA ALA A 247 -6.79 -5.12 5.84
C ALA A 247 -6.46 -4.20 7.02
N SER A 248 -5.17 -3.91 7.20
CA SER A 248 -4.68 -3.07 8.30
C SER A 248 -3.48 -2.27 7.81
N TRP A 249 -3.67 -0.96 7.61
CA TRP A 249 -2.60 -0.06 7.20
C TRP A 249 -1.45 0.01 8.22
N LYS A 250 -1.77 -0.13 9.51
CA LYS A 250 -0.77 -0.23 10.57
C LYS A 250 0.14 -1.45 10.38
N ASP A 251 -0.46 -2.63 10.19
CA ASP A 251 0.31 -3.86 10.02
C ASP A 251 1.03 -3.88 8.66
N LEU A 252 0.46 -3.25 7.62
CA LEU A 252 1.12 -3.05 6.32
C LEU A 252 2.40 -2.23 6.46
N ILE A 253 2.36 -1.10 7.18
CA ILE A 253 3.56 -0.26 7.38
C ILE A 253 4.64 -1.02 8.16
N GLN A 254 4.24 -1.81 9.17
CA GLN A 254 5.17 -2.66 9.91
C GLN A 254 5.79 -3.73 9.02
N LEU A 255 5.01 -4.33 8.12
CA LEU A 255 5.50 -5.27 7.13
C LEU A 255 6.44 -4.60 6.13
N ALA A 256 6.08 -3.43 5.61
CA ALA A 256 6.85 -2.66 4.64
C ALA A 256 8.28 -2.36 5.14
N GLY A 257 8.45 -2.12 6.45
CA GLY A 257 9.78 -1.95 7.05
C GLY A 257 10.71 -3.16 6.92
N LYS A 258 10.16 -4.38 6.71
CA LYS A 258 10.92 -5.62 6.51
C LYS A 258 11.21 -5.93 5.05
N VAL A 259 10.38 -5.43 4.13
CA VAL A 259 10.46 -5.70 2.69
C VAL A 259 10.79 -4.43 1.91
N SER A 260 11.70 -3.61 2.41
CA SER A 260 12.05 -2.31 1.81
C SER A 260 12.74 -2.41 0.45
N THR A 261 13.20 -3.61 0.06
CA THR A 261 13.85 -3.90 -1.23
C THR A 261 12.86 -4.08 -2.38
N ILE A 262 11.56 -4.21 -2.11
CA ILE A 262 10.58 -4.46 -3.18
C ILE A 262 10.52 -3.29 -4.14
N THR A 263 10.39 -3.62 -5.42
CA THR A 263 10.26 -2.65 -6.51
C THR A 263 8.83 -2.58 -7.04
N SER A 264 8.01 -3.60 -6.78
CA SER A 264 6.61 -3.64 -7.22
C SER A 264 5.70 -4.05 -6.07
N LEU A 265 4.66 -3.25 -5.83
CA LEU A 265 3.63 -3.51 -4.84
C LEU A 265 2.24 -3.39 -5.47
N SER A 266 1.40 -4.40 -5.30
CA SER A 266 -0.04 -4.28 -5.57
C SER A 266 -0.83 -4.17 -4.27
N LEU A 267 -1.62 -3.10 -4.17
CA LEU A 267 -2.62 -2.83 -3.13
C LEU A 267 -4.02 -2.72 -3.76
N ALA A 268 -4.31 -3.55 -4.77
CA ALA A 268 -5.61 -3.52 -5.41
C ALA A 268 -6.74 -3.81 -4.40
N PHE A 269 -7.84 -3.06 -4.50
CA PHE A 269 -9.02 -3.11 -3.64
C PHE A 269 -8.77 -2.85 -2.15
N TRP A 270 -7.68 -2.16 -1.81
CA TRP A 270 -7.43 -1.76 -0.43
C TRP A 270 -8.43 -0.70 0.05
N PRO A 271 -8.90 -0.80 1.31
CA PRO A 271 -9.84 0.18 1.86
C PRO A 271 -9.14 1.52 2.10
N LEU A 272 -9.96 2.56 2.30
CA LEU A 272 -9.54 3.91 2.69
C LEU A 272 -8.40 3.87 3.73
N PRO A 273 -7.26 4.55 3.49
CA PRO A 273 -6.17 4.63 4.46
C PRO A 273 -6.59 5.29 5.77
N THR A 274 -6.75 4.48 6.82
CA THR A 274 -7.05 4.91 8.19
C THR A 274 -6.46 3.93 9.21
N TYR A 275 -6.04 4.44 10.37
CA TYR A 275 -5.66 3.64 11.54
C TYR A 275 -6.87 3.19 12.36
N THR A 276 -8.04 3.79 12.12
CA THR A 276 -9.27 3.52 12.88
C THR A 276 -10.41 3.04 11.96
N PRO A 277 -10.26 1.92 11.23
CA PRO A 277 -11.25 1.46 10.26
C PRO A 277 -12.62 1.15 10.88
N ARG A 278 -12.67 0.78 12.17
CA ARG A 278 -13.92 0.50 12.91
C ARG A 278 -14.56 1.74 13.54
N ALA A 279 -13.91 2.90 13.47
CA ALA A 279 -14.36 4.14 14.11
C ALA A 279 -15.07 5.10 13.16
N ALA A 280 -15.18 4.78 11.85
CA ALA A 280 -15.66 5.72 10.83
C ALA A 280 -17.05 6.35 11.15
N SER A 281 -17.93 5.63 11.86
CA SER A 281 -19.24 6.10 12.33
C SER A 281 -19.29 6.47 13.83
N SER A 282 -18.19 6.31 14.56
CA SER A 282 -18.17 6.48 16.02
C SER A 282 -17.87 7.94 16.40
N ARG A 283 -18.77 8.54 17.17
CA ARG A 283 -18.60 9.89 17.74
C ARG A 283 -18.53 9.81 19.25
N VAL A 284 -17.59 10.53 19.86
CA VAL A 284 -17.51 10.68 21.31
C VAL A 284 -18.24 11.95 21.73
N VAL A 285 -19.17 11.80 22.67
CA VAL A 285 -19.78 12.93 23.36
C VAL A 285 -18.85 13.32 24.50
N VAL A 286 -18.17 14.46 24.38
CA VAL A 286 -17.38 15.02 25.47
C VAL A 286 -18.33 15.63 26.49
N PRO A 287 -18.31 15.20 27.77
CA PRO A 287 -19.11 15.84 28.81
C PRO A 287 -18.49 17.21 29.13
N SER A 288 -18.94 18.26 28.45
CA SER A 288 -18.60 19.65 28.76
C SER A 288 -19.83 20.39 29.30
N ALA A 289 -19.62 21.33 30.23
CA ALA A 289 -20.66 22.12 30.91
C ALA A 289 -21.38 23.14 30.01
N THR A 290 -21.00 23.22 28.73
CA THR A 290 -21.64 24.02 27.68
C THR A 290 -22.24 23.09 26.62
N SER A 291 -23.28 23.55 25.91
CA SER A 291 -24.03 22.82 24.89
C SER A 291 -23.12 22.19 23.79
N ARG A 292 -22.62 20.99 24.11
CA ARG A 292 -22.02 19.89 23.31
C ARG A 292 -21.38 20.22 21.94
N PRO A 293 -20.04 20.21 21.83
CA PRO A 293 -19.38 19.70 20.63
C PRO A 293 -19.25 18.17 20.73
N GLN A 294 -19.91 17.44 19.83
CA GLN A 294 -19.56 16.03 19.58
C GLN A 294 -18.22 16.00 18.85
N VAL A 295 -17.25 15.21 19.33
CA VAL A 295 -15.92 15.10 18.71
C VAL A 295 -15.80 13.73 18.06
N VAL A 296 -15.33 13.69 16.82
CA VAL A 296 -15.12 12.46 16.04
C VAL A 296 -14.00 11.63 16.70
N TYR A 297 -14.20 10.30 16.82
CA TYR A 297 -13.26 9.41 17.53
C TYR A 297 -11.99 9.04 16.73
N GLY A 298 -11.91 9.44 15.44
CA GLY A 298 -10.80 9.15 14.54
C GLY A 298 -10.46 10.31 13.61
N GLY A 299 -9.31 10.23 12.93
CA GLY A 299 -8.88 11.24 11.94
C GLY A 299 -9.65 11.13 10.62
N THR A 300 -10.07 9.92 10.24
CA THR A 300 -10.93 9.63 9.09
C THR A 300 -12.32 9.22 9.57
N ASN A 301 -13.36 9.76 8.95
CA ASN A 301 -14.77 9.42 9.20
C ASN A 301 -15.51 9.15 7.88
N MET A 302 -16.79 8.74 7.95
CA MET A 302 -17.61 8.43 6.76
C MET A 302 -17.77 9.61 5.77
N TYR A 303 -17.60 10.84 6.24
CA TYR A 303 -17.70 12.07 5.45
C TYR A 303 -16.35 12.59 4.95
N SER A 304 -15.22 12.05 5.41
CA SER A 304 -13.88 12.52 4.99
C SER A 304 -13.68 12.60 3.48
N PRO A 305 -14.14 11.62 2.66
CA PRO A 305 -14.06 11.75 1.19
C PRO A 305 -14.90 12.88 0.60
N PHE A 306 -15.95 13.32 1.30
CA PHE A 306 -16.85 14.40 0.86
C PHE A 306 -16.40 15.77 1.36
N ASP A 307 -15.68 15.81 2.48
CA ASP A 307 -15.14 17.03 3.10
C ASP A 307 -13.73 17.38 2.59
N ASP A 308 -13.20 16.62 1.62
CA ASP A 308 -11.83 16.73 1.11
C ASP A 308 -10.73 16.64 2.21
N ASP A 309 -11.06 16.01 3.34
CA ASP A 309 -10.13 15.79 4.45
C ASP A 309 -9.38 14.47 4.28
N TRP A 310 -8.22 14.56 3.63
CA TRP A 310 -7.34 13.43 3.39
C TRP A 310 -6.12 13.40 4.31
N ARG A 311 -6.11 14.18 5.41
CA ARG A 311 -4.92 14.37 6.25
C ARG A 311 -4.37 13.07 6.83
N GLU A 312 -5.24 12.23 7.40
CA GLU A 312 -4.84 10.93 7.94
C GLU A 312 -4.36 10.01 6.82
N SER A 313 -5.11 9.93 5.72
CA SER A 313 -4.78 9.06 4.60
C SER A 313 -3.45 9.41 3.95
N ALA A 314 -3.21 10.71 3.72
CA ALA A 314 -1.95 11.22 3.20
C ALA A 314 -0.78 10.91 4.16
N GLY A 315 -0.99 11.06 5.48
CA GLY A 315 0.01 10.70 6.49
C GLY A 315 0.37 9.20 6.51
N ILE A 316 -0.61 8.33 6.32
CA ILE A 316 -0.41 6.88 6.21
C ILE A 316 0.38 6.54 4.94
N LEU A 317 -0.03 7.08 3.80
CA LEU A 317 0.65 6.84 2.52
C LEU A 317 2.07 7.41 2.53
N ARG A 318 2.30 8.55 3.20
CA ARG A 318 3.65 9.07 3.43
C ARG A 318 4.49 8.14 4.30
N SER A 319 3.90 7.53 5.32
CA SER A 319 4.61 6.56 6.16
C SER A 319 4.97 5.30 5.36
N LEU A 320 4.08 4.84 4.49
CA LEU A 320 4.33 3.76 3.56
C LEU A 320 5.42 4.12 2.55
N SER A 321 5.39 5.34 2.00
CA SER A 321 6.39 5.78 1.03
C SER A 321 7.80 5.82 1.61
N ARG A 322 7.90 6.16 2.89
CA ARG A 322 9.17 6.11 3.63
C ARG A 322 9.73 4.69 3.77
N ALA A 323 8.85 3.72 4.04
CA ALA A 323 9.26 2.33 4.20
C ALA A 323 9.65 1.68 2.85
N LEU A 324 8.97 2.06 1.76
CA LEU A 324 9.10 1.47 0.44
C LEU A 324 9.77 2.44 -0.56
N TYR A 325 10.99 2.87 -0.24
CA TYR A 325 11.71 3.86 -1.05
C TYR A 325 12.26 3.31 -2.39
N CYS A 326 12.40 1.99 -2.52
CA CYS A 326 12.84 1.30 -3.74
C CYS A 326 11.73 1.09 -4.77
N LEU A 327 10.49 1.48 -4.44
CA LEU A 327 9.32 1.19 -5.27
C LEU A 327 9.41 1.85 -6.64
N LYS A 328 9.11 1.08 -7.69
CA LYS A 328 9.06 1.48 -9.10
C LYS A 328 7.65 1.34 -9.69
N TRP A 329 6.90 0.34 -9.24
CA TRP A 329 5.54 0.06 -9.68
C TRP A 329 4.59 -0.03 -8.47
N LEU A 330 3.47 0.67 -8.56
CA LEU A 330 2.43 0.69 -7.54
C LEU A 330 1.05 0.48 -8.19
N ASP A 331 0.36 -0.58 -7.79
CA ASP A 331 -0.99 -0.85 -8.27
C ASP A 331 -2.04 -0.53 -7.19
N LEU A 332 -2.93 0.39 -7.53
CA LEU A 332 -4.05 0.86 -6.72
C LEU A 332 -5.39 0.62 -7.43
N THR A 333 -5.48 -0.43 -8.25
CA THR A 333 -6.74 -0.82 -8.90
C THR A 333 -7.85 -0.99 -7.86
N GLY A 334 -9.05 -0.46 -8.09
CA GLY A 334 -10.16 -0.62 -7.14
C GLY A 334 -10.12 0.34 -5.94
N CYS A 335 -9.18 1.28 -5.91
CA CYS A 335 -8.97 2.21 -4.81
C CYS A 335 -9.45 3.65 -5.12
N ALA A 336 -10.31 3.80 -6.12
CA ALA A 336 -10.68 5.10 -6.67
C ALA A 336 -11.34 6.07 -5.67
N SER A 337 -11.97 5.52 -4.62
CA SER A 337 -12.59 6.31 -3.55
C SER A 337 -11.61 7.16 -2.77
N TRP A 338 -10.30 6.88 -2.80
CA TRP A 338 -9.28 7.61 -2.04
C TRP A 338 -8.11 8.12 -2.87
N PHE A 339 -8.16 8.01 -4.21
CA PHE A 339 -7.13 8.58 -5.09
C PHE A 339 -6.78 10.05 -4.79
N PRO A 340 -7.72 10.95 -4.40
CA PRO A 340 -7.37 12.33 -4.04
C PRO A 340 -6.35 12.45 -2.90
N ALA A 341 -6.25 11.46 -2.01
CA ALA A 341 -5.24 11.44 -0.94
C ALA A 341 -3.79 11.40 -1.48
N LEU A 342 -3.58 10.96 -2.73
CA LEU A 342 -2.25 10.89 -3.35
C LEU A 342 -1.67 12.27 -3.67
N THR A 343 -2.54 13.24 -3.92
CA THR A 343 -2.18 14.62 -4.31
C THR A 343 -2.53 15.64 -3.24
N TRP A 344 -3.03 15.18 -2.09
CA TRP A 344 -3.41 16.05 -1.00
C TRP A 344 -2.19 16.79 -0.43
N THR A 345 -2.25 18.11 -0.56
CA THR A 345 -1.36 19.05 0.09
C THR A 345 -2.24 19.85 1.04
N GLY A 346 -2.13 19.58 2.34
CA GLY A 346 -2.89 20.33 3.35
C GLY A 346 -2.64 21.84 3.29
N GLU A 347 -3.38 22.60 4.09
CA GLU A 347 -3.13 24.03 4.25
C GLU A 347 -1.70 24.30 4.77
N GLU A 348 -1.14 25.49 4.48
CA GLU A 348 0.29 25.88 4.59
C GLU A 348 1.02 25.52 5.90
N VAL A 349 0.29 25.17 6.97
CA VAL A 349 0.82 24.83 8.30
C VAL A 349 1.07 23.33 8.49
N ASP A 350 0.35 22.45 7.78
CA ASP A 350 0.42 21.00 7.94
C ASP A 350 1.30 20.37 6.84
N HIS A 351 2.56 20.09 7.16
CA HIS A 351 3.52 19.44 6.25
C HIS A 351 3.21 17.96 5.96
N VAL A 352 1.96 17.51 5.96
CA VAL A 352 1.55 16.09 5.82
C VAL A 352 1.34 15.69 4.33
N ALA A 353 2.03 16.35 3.41
CA ALA A 353 1.99 16.00 2.00
C ALA A 353 2.85 14.76 1.67
N LEU A 354 2.43 13.99 0.66
CA LEU A 354 3.23 12.92 0.09
C LEU A 354 4.40 13.50 -0.70
N ASP A 355 5.60 13.01 -0.40
CA ASP A 355 6.81 13.41 -1.10
C ASP A 355 7.10 12.46 -2.27
N TRP A 356 6.56 12.79 -3.44
CA TRP A 356 6.72 12.05 -4.68
C TRP A 356 8.13 12.16 -5.27
N ASN A 357 8.89 13.21 -4.96
CA ASN A 357 10.24 13.42 -5.50
C ASN A 357 11.37 13.11 -4.50
N GLY A 358 11.04 12.82 -3.24
CA GLY A 358 11.97 12.30 -2.25
C GLY A 358 11.87 10.78 -2.11
N TRP A 359 10.94 10.30 -1.30
CA TRP A 359 10.86 8.87 -0.93
C TRP A 359 10.34 7.98 -2.05
N TRP A 360 9.33 8.44 -2.79
CA TRP A 360 8.81 7.74 -3.98
C TRP A 360 9.39 8.23 -5.30
N ARG A 361 10.57 8.86 -5.26
CA ARG A 361 11.23 9.37 -6.48
C ARG A 361 11.45 8.33 -7.57
N GLY A 362 11.58 7.05 -7.16
CA GLY A 362 11.81 5.91 -8.03
C GLY A 362 10.56 5.35 -8.73
N VAL A 363 9.36 5.72 -8.26
CA VAL A 363 8.08 5.24 -8.82
C VAL A 363 7.92 5.77 -10.24
N GLN A 364 7.74 4.85 -11.18
CA GLN A 364 7.65 5.11 -12.61
C GLN A 364 6.30 4.70 -13.19
N GLN A 365 5.62 3.72 -12.58
CA GLN A 365 4.35 3.20 -13.06
C GLN A 365 3.34 3.12 -11.92
N ILE A 366 2.16 3.67 -12.16
CA ILE A 366 1.04 3.63 -11.20
C ILE A 366 -0.21 3.13 -11.93
N CYS A 367 -0.87 2.11 -11.38
CA CYS A 367 -2.20 1.69 -11.84
C CYS A 367 -3.27 2.41 -11.01
N LEU A 368 -4.09 3.23 -11.67
CA LEU A 368 -5.23 3.95 -11.09
C LEU A 368 -6.54 3.49 -11.74
N ALA A 369 -6.69 2.19 -11.96
CA ALA A 369 -7.90 1.62 -12.53
C ALA A 369 -9.04 1.57 -11.51
N VAL A 370 -10.28 1.74 -11.99
CA VAL A 370 -11.48 1.68 -11.13
C VAL A 370 -11.72 0.26 -10.60
N GLY A 371 -11.25 -0.77 -11.32
CA GLY A 371 -11.24 -2.16 -10.87
C GLY A 371 -12.57 -2.91 -11.03
N TRP A 372 -13.60 -2.27 -11.58
CA TRP A 372 -14.86 -2.90 -11.96
C TRP A 372 -15.42 -2.16 -13.17
N GLU A 373 -16.22 -2.85 -13.99
CA GLU A 373 -16.86 -2.28 -15.17
C GLU A 373 -18.38 -2.48 -15.07
N PRO A 374 -19.21 -1.46 -15.36
CA PRO A 374 -20.65 -1.60 -15.41
C PRO A 374 -21.06 -2.64 -16.46
N ILE A 375 -21.88 -3.61 -16.07
CA ILE A 375 -22.33 -4.68 -16.98
C ILE A 375 -23.62 -4.25 -17.66
N GLU A 376 -23.61 -4.17 -18.99
CA GLU A 376 -24.80 -3.80 -19.76
C GLU A 376 -25.90 -4.86 -19.61
N PRO A 377 -27.13 -4.46 -19.24
CA PRO A 377 -28.22 -5.40 -19.06
C PRO A 377 -28.69 -5.93 -20.43
N GLN A 378 -28.83 -7.25 -20.52
CA GLN A 378 -29.40 -7.89 -21.71
C GLN A 378 -30.93 -7.94 -21.61
N ALA A 379 -31.61 -7.58 -22.70
CA ALA A 379 -33.06 -7.71 -22.81
C ALA A 379 -33.46 -9.19 -22.94
N LYS A 380 -34.38 -9.65 -22.09
CA LYS A 380 -34.90 -11.02 -22.14
C LYS A 380 -36.21 -11.14 -22.93
N SER A 381 -37.05 -10.10 -22.93
CA SER A 381 -38.31 -10.00 -23.69
C SER A 381 -38.77 -8.54 -23.81
N GLU A 382 -39.75 -8.26 -24.67
CA GLU A 382 -40.28 -6.92 -24.95
C GLU A 382 -41.10 -6.30 -23.79
N GLU A 383 -41.60 -7.10 -22.84
CA GLU A 383 -42.40 -6.66 -21.67
C GLU A 383 -41.65 -6.86 -20.34
N ASP A 384 -40.33 -6.76 -20.33
CA ASP A 384 -39.53 -6.95 -19.12
C ASP A 384 -39.46 -5.65 -18.29
N HIS A 385 -40.43 -5.41 -17.38
CA HIS A 385 -40.35 -4.31 -16.41
C HIS A 385 -39.10 -4.36 -15.52
N GLU A 386 -38.47 -5.53 -15.37
CA GLU A 386 -37.21 -5.68 -14.64
C GLU A 386 -36.03 -5.16 -15.48
N TYR A 387 -36.12 -5.20 -16.81
CA TYR A 387 -35.11 -4.62 -17.72
C TYR A 387 -34.96 -3.11 -17.51
N GLU A 388 -36.07 -2.36 -17.37
CA GLU A 388 -36.02 -0.93 -17.08
C GLU A 388 -35.33 -0.63 -15.74
N ARG A 389 -35.55 -1.48 -14.71
CA ARG A 389 -34.82 -1.35 -13.43
C ARG A 389 -33.33 -1.63 -13.58
N ARG A 390 -32.97 -2.68 -14.31
CA ARG A 390 -31.55 -3.02 -14.58
C ARG A 390 -30.87 -1.93 -15.42
N LYS A 391 -31.57 -1.33 -16.38
CA LYS A 391 -31.09 -0.22 -17.20
C LYS A 391 -30.83 1.03 -16.35
N TYR A 392 -31.75 1.39 -15.47
CA TYR A 392 -31.53 2.49 -14.54
C TYR A 392 -30.33 2.24 -13.59
N ALA A 393 -30.21 1.02 -13.06
CA ALA A 393 -29.06 0.63 -12.23
C ALA A 393 -27.74 0.73 -13.01
N TYR A 394 -27.71 0.20 -14.24
CA TYR A 394 -26.57 0.31 -15.14
C TYR A 394 -26.19 1.76 -15.44
N GLU A 395 -27.16 2.63 -15.74
CA GLU A 395 -26.89 4.05 -15.99
C GLU A 395 -26.30 4.75 -14.77
N LYS A 396 -26.76 4.38 -13.56
CA LYS A 396 -26.21 4.89 -12.30
C LYS A 396 -24.76 4.41 -12.10
N GLU A 397 -24.52 3.10 -12.24
CA GLU A 397 -23.19 2.49 -12.12
C GLU A 397 -22.22 3.07 -13.16
N ARG A 398 -22.68 3.28 -14.40
CA ARG A 398 -21.89 3.91 -15.47
C ARG A 398 -21.46 5.32 -15.13
N LYS A 399 -22.36 6.14 -14.59
CA LYS A 399 -22.03 7.51 -14.13
C LYS A 399 -21.04 7.50 -12.98
N GLU A 400 -21.20 6.58 -12.03
CA GLU A 400 -20.28 6.41 -10.92
C GLU A 400 -18.88 6.00 -11.43
N HIS A 401 -18.82 5.00 -12.31
CA HIS A 401 -17.58 4.56 -12.95
C HIS A 401 -16.90 5.70 -13.72
N GLU A 402 -17.63 6.47 -14.53
CA GLU A 402 -17.11 7.64 -15.25
C GLU A 402 -16.56 8.71 -14.29
N THR A 403 -17.25 8.95 -13.17
CA THR A 403 -16.81 9.91 -12.15
C THR A 403 -15.49 9.45 -11.53
N LEU A 404 -15.40 8.18 -11.13
CA LEU A 404 -14.19 7.61 -10.54
C LEU A 404 -13.01 7.59 -11.52
N ALA A 405 -13.25 7.23 -12.78
CA ALA A 405 -12.25 7.28 -13.85
C ALA A 405 -11.79 8.72 -14.14
N GLY A 406 -12.72 9.69 -14.08
CA GLY A 406 -12.40 11.12 -14.16
C GLY A 406 -11.47 11.57 -13.03
N THR A 407 -11.79 11.20 -11.79
CA THR A 407 -10.94 11.47 -10.62
C THR A 407 -9.54 10.88 -10.78
N ALA A 408 -9.44 9.63 -11.26
CA ALA A 408 -8.16 8.98 -11.53
C ALA A 408 -7.29 9.78 -12.52
N LYS A 409 -7.88 10.28 -13.62
CA LYS A 409 -7.18 11.11 -14.61
C LYS A 409 -6.73 12.44 -14.02
N THR A 410 -7.59 13.11 -13.25
CA THR A 410 -7.25 14.37 -12.57
C THR A 410 -6.08 14.19 -11.61
N VAL A 411 -6.09 13.13 -10.80
CA VAL A 411 -5.01 12.79 -9.88
C VAL A 411 -3.71 12.49 -10.65
N ALA A 412 -3.79 11.73 -11.74
CA ALA A 412 -2.62 11.47 -12.58
C ALA A 412 -2.00 12.76 -13.17
N GLU A 413 -2.82 13.70 -13.62
CA GLU A 413 -2.36 15.01 -14.10
C GLU A 413 -1.69 15.83 -13.00
N GLN A 414 -2.31 15.89 -11.82
CA GLN A 414 -1.74 16.56 -10.65
C GLN A 414 -0.41 15.94 -10.23
N LEU A 415 -0.31 14.60 -10.19
CA LEU A 415 0.93 13.90 -9.89
C LEU A 415 2.03 14.18 -10.92
N ARG A 416 1.70 14.25 -12.22
CA ARG A 416 2.64 14.68 -13.26
C ARG A 416 3.08 16.12 -13.06
N ALA A 417 2.18 17.02 -12.64
CA ALA A 417 2.52 18.40 -12.33
C ALA A 417 3.49 18.49 -11.13
N ILE A 418 3.22 17.77 -10.03
CA ILE A 418 4.11 17.66 -8.87
C ILE A 418 5.50 17.15 -9.28
N ARG A 419 5.57 16.10 -10.11
CA ARG A 419 6.86 15.60 -10.65
C ARG A 419 7.59 16.66 -11.45
N ARG A 420 6.91 17.34 -12.38
CA ARG A 420 7.54 18.33 -13.26
C ARG A 420 8.07 19.55 -12.49
N LEU A 421 7.33 20.03 -11.50
CA LEU A 421 7.69 21.22 -10.72
C LEU A 421 9.01 21.05 -9.94
N GLU A 422 9.31 19.84 -9.49
CA GLU A 422 10.51 19.54 -8.69
C GLU A 422 11.60 18.80 -9.49
N GLY A 423 11.46 18.71 -10.82
CA GLY A 423 12.46 18.06 -11.70
C GLY A 423 12.52 16.54 -11.57
N GLY A 424 11.42 15.90 -11.17
CA GLY A 424 11.30 14.46 -11.00
C GLY A 424 11.28 13.66 -12.31
N LYS A 425 11.43 12.34 -12.17
CA LYS A 425 11.32 11.38 -13.28
C LYS A 425 9.89 11.32 -13.82
N TRP A 426 9.77 10.93 -15.09
CA TRP A 426 8.48 10.69 -15.73
C TRP A 426 7.72 9.53 -15.07
N MET A 427 6.39 9.64 -15.04
CA MET A 427 5.48 8.60 -14.53
C MET A 427 4.43 8.23 -15.57
N GLU A 428 4.29 6.93 -15.79
CA GLU A 428 3.25 6.30 -16.59
C GLU A 428 2.07 5.89 -15.72
N PHE A 429 0.87 5.97 -16.29
CA PHE A 429 -0.37 5.67 -15.60
C PHE A 429 -1.20 4.70 -16.43
N GLN A 430 -1.75 3.69 -15.75
CA GLN A 430 -2.75 2.77 -16.29
C GLN A 430 -4.10 3.07 -15.65
N PHE A 431 -5.19 2.97 -16.42
CA PHE A 431 -6.55 3.34 -16.01
C PHE A 431 -7.53 2.21 -16.33
#